data_AF-A0A7S4AVQ1-F1
#
_entry.id   AF-A0A7S4AVQ1-F1
#
_cell.length_a   1.000
_cell.length_b   1.000
_cell.length_c   1.000
_cell.angle_alpha   90.00
_cell.angle_beta   90.00
_cell.angle_gamma   90.00
#
_symmetry.space_group_name_H-M   'P 1'
#
loop_
_entity.id
_entity.type
_entity.pdbx_description
1 polymer ?
#
loop_
_entity_poly.entity_id
_entity_poly.type
_entity_poly.pdbx_seq_one_letter_code
_entity_poly.pdbx_strand_id
1 'polypeptide(L)'
;TFLLLMVFSVLHEKWHENGEGDNPGKGIVASFIPTNASPLVQGTQFLAILAFIVFADASILDIARSVETFPTHSTEATKSMVFSCVLRFSQGGLAMFVTLLLIVTTENVIEIVLNFAAVNFISYLDDVAFRLALWGKYGPKLEEEANRITNLSLPPCMTRQNRHTRFQCTLVIAAFPLLGTMIAIICAQASNNIWLTKVLRVEFDSNDLRAYSGCYKLDLNARKRGGGYRRHIYKSSEEVLESARFGYCIDERQWKLFTNGTDACKAKGSEMAHSTNSHSFDVSTSFDEAWFSASGAPLDLYFITFPNKTLEGNCSSLDNGVCDEFFNTFEYQFDGGDCCSRTCSHSNCGTDAVTEGFGMANTIGIGFPKCTDPSMVQITISLENFTSDHDPASLAQRFTPEVIADYESALGRCNVGLSPPTLCNNYISNTINPSLLLECDSKTVLLIDINPNMSNHTETVFVNDGARCTINMQNRSAQGGIEDISHQAIWYVNFTIFEGDSLDNGTKILDMNSGEQGVSSFFRIPKCMFETLSPYYNDMASIYREMYQLQA
;
A
#
# COMPACT_ATOMS: atom_id res chain seq x y z
N THR A 1 18.07 -40.30 -17.92
CA THR A 1 16.83 -39.64 -17.44
C THR A 1 16.79 -38.16 -17.76
N PHE A 2 17.79 -37.34 -17.41
CA PHE A 2 17.81 -35.89 -17.78
C PHE A 2 17.65 -35.62 -19.28
N LEU A 3 18.32 -36.40 -20.14
CA LEU A 3 18.16 -36.26 -21.58
C LEU A 3 16.71 -36.52 -22.04
N LEU A 4 16.00 -37.46 -21.41
CA LEU A 4 14.57 -37.69 -21.70
C LEU A 4 13.74 -36.50 -21.22
N LEU A 5 13.99 -35.97 -20.01
CA LEU A 5 13.28 -34.80 -19.49
C LEU A 5 13.50 -33.55 -20.34
N MET A 6 14.73 -33.35 -20.82
CA MET A 6 15.09 -32.26 -21.74
C MET A 6 14.42 -32.44 -23.12
N VAL A 7 14.39 -33.66 -23.64
CA VAL A 7 13.67 -33.95 -24.89
C VAL A 7 12.17 -33.74 -24.70
N PHE A 8 11.59 -34.15 -23.56
CA PHE A 8 10.18 -33.93 -23.26
C PHE A 8 9.85 -32.45 -23.08
N SER A 9 10.72 -31.66 -22.44
CA SER A 9 10.50 -30.21 -22.28
C SER A 9 10.48 -29.48 -23.62
N VAL A 10 11.26 -29.95 -24.60
CA VAL A 10 11.28 -29.36 -25.96
C VAL A 10 10.12 -29.87 -26.82
N LEU A 11 9.77 -31.16 -26.75
CA LEU A 11 8.79 -31.76 -27.66
C LEU A 11 7.33 -31.53 -27.25
N HIS A 12 7.06 -31.30 -25.96
CA HIS A 12 5.70 -31.19 -25.47
C HIS A 12 5.30 -29.72 -25.32
N GLU A 13 4.64 -29.16 -26.35
CA GLU A 13 4.26 -27.74 -26.44
C GLU A 13 3.53 -27.20 -25.18
N LYS A 14 2.69 -28.02 -24.55
CA LYS A 14 1.99 -27.64 -23.31
C LYS A 14 2.89 -27.60 -22.07
N TRP A 15 4.01 -28.33 -22.08
CA TRP A 15 4.91 -28.49 -20.93
C TRP A 15 6.21 -27.69 -21.12
N HIS A 16 6.37 -27.07 -22.29
CA HIS A 16 7.40 -26.10 -22.58
C HIS A 16 7.07 -24.80 -21.83
N GLU A 17 7.62 -24.65 -20.63
CA GLU A 17 7.50 -23.42 -19.85
C GLU A 17 8.13 -22.25 -20.63
N ASN A 18 7.32 -21.22 -20.88
CA ASN A 18 7.80 -19.95 -21.39
C ASN A 18 7.89 -18.96 -20.21
N GLY A 19 8.88 -19.12 -19.33
CA GLY A 19 9.28 -18.08 -18.36
C GLY A 19 8.18 -17.59 -17.40
N GLU A 20 7.33 -18.47 -16.88
CA GLU A 20 6.32 -18.10 -15.87
C GLU A 20 6.96 -18.02 -14.47
N GLY A 21 7.73 -16.96 -14.23
CA GLY A 21 8.65 -16.86 -13.10
C GLY A 21 8.21 -16.05 -11.89
N ASP A 22 7.10 -15.34 -11.99
CA ASP A 22 6.91 -14.21 -11.07
C ASP A 22 6.36 -14.62 -9.70
N ASN A 23 6.92 -14.03 -8.64
CA ASN A 23 6.50 -14.23 -7.26
C ASN A 23 6.10 -12.93 -6.57
N PRO A 24 4.83 -12.75 -6.17
CA PRO A 24 4.37 -11.52 -5.55
C PRO A 24 4.68 -11.45 -4.04
N GLY A 25 5.27 -12.51 -3.47
CA GLY A 25 5.69 -12.53 -2.08
C GLY A 25 6.73 -11.44 -1.79
N LYS A 26 6.56 -10.71 -0.69
CA LYS A 26 7.55 -9.74 -0.22
C LYS A 26 8.63 -10.48 0.57
N GLY A 27 9.83 -10.61 0.01
CA GLY A 27 11.00 -11.15 0.71
C GLY A 27 12.06 -11.76 -0.19
N ILE A 28 13.30 -11.87 0.32
CA ILE A 28 14.45 -12.40 -0.43
C ILE A 28 14.17 -13.81 -0.97
N VAL A 29 13.53 -14.67 -0.17
CA VAL A 29 13.20 -16.03 -0.60
C VAL A 29 12.12 -16.03 -1.68
N ALA A 30 11.14 -15.12 -1.58
CA ALA A 30 10.08 -14.99 -2.55
C ALA A 30 10.61 -14.59 -3.92
N SER A 31 11.51 -13.60 -3.97
CA SER A 31 12.10 -13.10 -5.22
C SER A 31 12.95 -14.14 -5.95
N PHE A 32 13.35 -15.23 -5.29
CA PHE A 32 14.17 -16.28 -5.88
C PHE A 32 13.40 -17.54 -6.27
N ILE A 33 12.24 -17.80 -5.66
CA ILE A 33 11.51 -19.05 -5.86
C ILE A 33 10.30 -18.76 -6.75
N PRO A 34 10.19 -19.37 -7.94
CA PRO A 34 9.02 -19.19 -8.78
C PRO A 34 7.79 -19.75 -8.09
N THR A 35 6.66 -19.05 -8.18
CA THR A 35 5.43 -19.40 -7.45
C THR A 35 4.74 -20.63 -7.98
N ASN A 36 4.86 -20.86 -9.28
CA ASN A 36 4.25 -21.99 -9.96
C ASN A 36 5.19 -22.57 -11.00
N ALA A 37 6.12 -23.40 -10.54
CA ALA A 37 6.83 -24.31 -11.43
C ALA A 37 5.85 -25.38 -11.97
N SER A 38 5.96 -25.72 -13.25
CA SER A 38 5.19 -26.83 -13.82
C SER A 38 5.55 -28.14 -13.12
N PRO A 39 4.65 -29.13 -13.14
CA PRO A 39 4.94 -30.45 -12.61
C PRO A 39 6.20 -31.09 -13.23
N LEU A 40 6.53 -30.75 -14.48
CA LEU A 40 7.74 -31.24 -15.15
C LEU A 40 9.00 -30.65 -14.52
N VAL A 41 9.01 -29.34 -14.28
CA VAL A 41 10.12 -28.64 -13.65
C VAL A 41 10.28 -29.09 -12.21
N GLN A 42 9.21 -29.16 -11.43
CA GLN A 42 9.23 -29.71 -10.07
C GLN A 42 9.81 -31.13 -10.04
N GLY A 43 9.37 -32.00 -10.96
CA GLY A 43 9.91 -33.35 -11.11
C GLY A 43 11.38 -33.37 -11.49
N THR A 44 11.81 -32.47 -12.37
CA THR A 44 13.22 -32.34 -12.80
C THR A 44 14.09 -31.81 -11.66
N GLN A 45 13.64 -30.80 -10.92
CA GLN A 45 14.33 -30.26 -9.73
C GLN A 45 14.50 -31.35 -8.67
N PHE A 46 13.44 -32.11 -8.37
CA PHE A 46 13.52 -33.23 -7.43
C PHE A 46 14.51 -34.32 -7.90
N LEU A 47 14.45 -34.68 -9.19
CA LEU A 47 15.38 -35.66 -9.76
C LEU A 47 16.82 -35.14 -9.81
N ALA A 48 17.03 -33.85 -10.05
CA ALA A 48 18.34 -33.17 -10.01
C ALA A 48 18.96 -33.26 -8.63
N ILE A 49 18.20 -32.97 -7.57
CA ILE A 49 18.67 -33.11 -6.19
C ILE A 49 18.92 -34.58 -5.85
N LEU A 50 18.04 -35.49 -6.25
CA LEU A 50 18.26 -36.92 -6.03
C LEU A 50 19.52 -37.41 -6.74
N ALA A 51 19.75 -36.99 -7.99
CA ALA A 51 20.95 -37.33 -8.74
C ALA A 51 22.21 -36.73 -8.10
N PHE A 52 22.15 -35.47 -7.67
CA PHE A 52 23.24 -34.82 -6.93
C PHE A 52 23.64 -35.63 -5.69
N ILE A 53 22.65 -36.11 -4.93
CA ILE A 53 22.87 -36.93 -3.74
C ILE A 53 23.43 -38.31 -4.12
N VAL A 54 22.79 -39.03 -5.04
CA VAL A 54 23.16 -40.42 -5.38
C VAL A 54 24.52 -40.51 -6.04
N PHE A 55 24.85 -39.59 -6.96
CA PHE A 55 26.13 -39.59 -7.64
C PHE A 55 27.26 -38.93 -6.84
N ALA A 56 26.96 -38.47 -5.61
CA ALA A 56 27.90 -37.95 -4.62
C ALA A 56 29.14 -37.31 -5.24
N ASP A 57 28.91 -36.23 -6.02
CA ASP A 57 29.98 -35.56 -6.76
C ASP A 57 30.97 -34.88 -5.79
N ALA A 58 31.99 -34.22 -6.33
CA ALA A 58 33.08 -33.59 -5.60
C ALA A 58 32.64 -32.79 -4.35
N SER A 59 31.51 -32.08 -4.39
CA SER A 59 30.99 -31.33 -3.24
C SER A 59 30.56 -32.22 -2.06
N ILE A 60 29.76 -33.27 -2.31
CA ILE A 60 29.35 -34.21 -1.24
C ILE A 60 30.55 -35.04 -0.80
N LEU A 61 31.43 -35.37 -1.73
CA LEU A 61 32.68 -36.07 -1.44
C LEU A 61 33.58 -35.24 -0.53
N ASP A 62 33.63 -33.91 -0.65
CA ASP A 62 34.36 -33.04 0.25
C ASP A 62 33.78 -33.03 1.66
N ILE A 63 32.44 -33.00 1.79
CA ILE A 63 31.77 -33.17 3.09
C ILE A 63 32.11 -34.54 3.67
N ALA A 64 31.98 -35.62 2.90
CA ALA A 64 32.27 -36.97 3.35
C ALA A 64 33.74 -37.13 3.77
N ARG A 65 34.68 -36.67 2.94
CA ARG A 65 36.12 -36.68 3.24
C ARG A 65 36.42 -35.89 4.51
N SER A 66 35.83 -34.70 4.68
CA SER A 66 36.04 -33.88 5.88
C SER A 66 35.62 -34.59 7.17
N VAL A 67 34.51 -35.34 7.14
CA VAL A 67 33.99 -36.11 8.28
C VAL A 67 34.81 -37.39 8.50
N GLU A 68 35.25 -38.04 7.42
CA GLU A 68 36.11 -39.22 7.48
C GLU A 68 37.49 -38.90 8.08
N THR A 69 38.11 -37.80 7.64
CA THR A 69 39.45 -37.38 8.06
C THR A 69 39.45 -36.55 9.35
N PHE A 70 38.28 -36.24 9.92
CA PHE A 70 38.23 -35.50 11.17
C PHE A 70 38.94 -36.28 12.30
N PRO A 71 39.90 -35.67 13.04
CA PRO A 71 40.70 -36.41 14.02
C PRO A 71 39.86 -36.95 15.19
N THR A 72 40.16 -38.17 15.66
CA THR A 72 39.49 -38.80 16.83
C THR A 72 39.97 -38.25 18.16
N HIS A 73 41.29 -38.07 18.28
CA HIS A 73 41.96 -37.78 19.54
C HIS A 73 42.63 -36.41 19.46
N SER A 74 42.25 -35.51 20.37
CA SER A 74 42.74 -34.13 20.41
C SER A 74 44.23 -34.01 20.69
N THR A 75 44.85 -35.03 21.28
CA THR A 75 46.27 -35.05 21.67
C THR A 75 47.23 -35.18 20.49
N GLU A 76 46.80 -35.81 19.40
CA GLU A 76 47.61 -36.00 18.17
C GLU A 76 47.18 -35.09 17.02
N ALA A 77 46.06 -34.37 17.19
CA ALA A 77 45.52 -33.48 16.18
C ALA A 77 46.27 -32.15 16.17
N THR A 78 46.93 -31.83 15.06
CA THR A 78 47.43 -30.46 14.86
C THR A 78 46.25 -29.52 14.59
N LYS A 79 46.34 -28.25 15.05
CA LYS A 79 45.30 -27.24 14.79
C LYS A 79 45.05 -27.07 13.28
N SER A 80 46.10 -27.19 12.47
CA SER A 80 46.01 -27.09 11.00
C SER A 80 45.20 -28.23 10.37
N MET A 81 45.27 -29.45 10.92
CA MET A 81 44.46 -30.58 10.44
C MET A 81 42.97 -30.37 10.68
N VAL A 82 42.62 -29.90 11.89
CA VAL A 82 41.23 -29.57 12.22
C VAL A 82 40.73 -28.45 11.33
N PHE A 83 41.52 -27.38 11.18
CA PHE A 83 41.18 -26.25 10.32
C PHE A 83 40.98 -26.68 8.86
N SER A 84 41.84 -27.54 8.31
CA SER A 84 41.69 -28.09 6.97
C SER A 84 40.41 -28.90 6.80
N CYS A 85 40.04 -29.75 7.77
CA CYS A 85 38.78 -30.49 7.74
C CYS A 85 37.57 -29.55 7.77
N VAL A 86 37.61 -28.50 8.61
CA VAL A 86 36.55 -27.48 8.67
C VAL A 86 36.41 -26.73 7.35
N LEU A 87 37.52 -26.29 6.75
CA LEU A 87 37.48 -25.62 5.44
C LEU A 87 36.89 -26.52 4.35
N ARG A 88 37.26 -27.80 4.33
CA ARG A 88 36.73 -28.76 3.36
C ARG A 88 35.24 -29.02 3.56
N PHE A 89 34.80 -29.13 4.82
CA PHE A 89 33.38 -29.22 5.14
C PHE A 89 32.62 -27.96 4.68
N SER A 90 33.15 -26.78 4.97
CA SER A 90 32.54 -25.49 4.57
C SER A 90 32.48 -25.34 3.06
N GLN A 91 33.54 -25.70 2.32
CA GLN A 91 33.55 -25.68 0.85
C GLN A 91 32.46 -26.60 0.28
N GLY A 92 32.41 -27.86 0.72
CA GLY A 92 31.39 -28.81 0.27
C GLY A 92 29.98 -28.36 0.65
N GLY A 93 29.80 -27.82 1.86
CA GLY A 93 28.53 -27.28 2.35
C GLY A 93 28.05 -26.06 1.55
N LEU A 94 28.93 -25.11 1.24
CA LEU A 94 28.61 -23.94 0.41
C LEU A 94 28.30 -24.36 -1.03
N ALA A 95 29.07 -25.26 -1.62
CA ALA A 95 28.80 -25.78 -2.97
C ALA A 95 27.44 -26.50 -3.02
N MET A 96 27.12 -27.29 -1.99
CA MET A 96 25.80 -27.93 -1.83
C MET A 96 24.68 -26.91 -1.72
N PHE A 97 24.87 -25.84 -0.95
CA PHE A 97 23.88 -24.77 -0.81
C PHE A 97 23.67 -23.99 -2.12
N VAL A 98 24.75 -23.63 -2.81
CA VAL A 98 24.67 -22.97 -4.14
C VAL A 98 23.97 -23.87 -5.15
N THR A 99 24.26 -25.18 -5.15
CA THR A 99 23.58 -26.15 -6.02
C THR A 99 22.08 -26.19 -5.75
N LEU A 100 21.68 -26.22 -4.46
CA LEU A 100 20.26 -26.18 -4.08
C LEU A 100 19.59 -24.90 -4.61
N LEU A 101 20.22 -23.74 -4.41
CA LEU A 101 19.70 -22.47 -4.91
C LEU A 101 19.54 -22.50 -6.43
N LEU A 102 20.59 -22.84 -7.17
CA LEU A 102 20.54 -22.90 -8.63
C LEU A 102 19.45 -23.84 -9.14
N ILE A 103 19.26 -25.00 -8.51
CA ILE A 103 18.19 -25.93 -8.93
C ILE A 103 16.80 -25.33 -8.65
N VAL A 104 16.60 -24.74 -7.47
CA VAL A 104 15.30 -24.24 -7.01
C VAL A 104 14.87 -22.96 -7.73
N THR A 105 15.81 -22.05 -7.99
CA THR A 105 15.50 -20.75 -8.62
C THR A 105 15.29 -20.86 -10.12
N THR A 106 15.71 -21.97 -10.73
CA THR A 106 15.61 -22.13 -12.17
C THR A 106 14.21 -22.58 -12.57
N GLU A 107 13.60 -21.82 -13.47
CA GLU A 107 12.32 -22.14 -14.08
C GLU A 107 12.48 -23.18 -15.18
N ASN A 108 13.54 -23.11 -15.99
CA ASN A 108 13.66 -23.99 -17.15
C ASN A 108 14.41 -25.31 -16.87
N VAL A 109 13.86 -26.43 -17.34
CA VAL A 109 14.50 -27.76 -17.28
C VAL A 109 15.91 -27.74 -17.87
N ILE A 110 16.10 -27.04 -18.99
CA ILE A 110 17.39 -26.96 -19.69
C ILE A 110 18.43 -26.27 -18.80
N GLU A 111 18.05 -25.15 -18.21
CA GLU A 111 18.92 -24.38 -17.31
C GLU A 111 19.25 -25.16 -16.04
N ILE A 112 18.31 -25.96 -15.49
CA ILE A 112 18.59 -26.83 -14.34
C ILE A 112 19.73 -27.79 -14.69
N VAL A 113 19.65 -28.43 -15.86
CA VAL A 113 20.66 -29.38 -16.31
C VAL A 113 22.00 -28.68 -16.59
N LEU A 114 21.98 -27.49 -17.19
CA LEU A 114 23.18 -26.69 -17.46
C LEU A 114 23.86 -26.22 -16.17
N ASN A 115 23.09 -25.68 -15.24
CA ASN A 115 23.58 -25.24 -13.93
C ASN A 115 24.17 -26.42 -13.15
N PHE A 116 23.49 -27.57 -13.17
CA PHE A 116 24.00 -28.80 -12.57
C PHE A 116 25.33 -29.24 -13.20
N ALA A 117 25.44 -29.24 -14.52
CA ALA A 117 26.67 -29.59 -15.22
C ALA A 117 27.81 -28.59 -14.93
N ALA A 118 27.51 -27.30 -14.86
CA ALA A 118 28.49 -26.24 -14.57
C ALA A 118 29.07 -26.39 -13.16
N VAL A 119 28.24 -26.64 -12.15
CA VAL A 119 28.70 -26.83 -10.77
C VAL A 119 29.58 -28.07 -10.64
N ASN A 120 29.19 -29.18 -11.28
CA ASN A 120 30.01 -30.40 -11.28
C ASN A 120 31.35 -30.17 -12.01
N PHE A 121 31.34 -29.46 -13.13
CA PHE A 121 32.56 -29.11 -13.86
C PHE A 121 33.51 -28.26 -13.02
N ILE A 122 33.01 -27.19 -12.37
CA ILE A 122 33.81 -26.31 -11.50
C ILE A 122 34.40 -27.11 -10.34
N SER A 123 33.61 -28.00 -9.74
CA SER A 123 34.06 -28.81 -8.61
C SER A 123 35.14 -29.82 -8.99
N TYR A 124 35.23 -30.21 -10.26
CA TYR A 124 36.26 -31.12 -10.78
C TYR A 124 37.60 -30.43 -11.10
N LEU A 125 37.62 -29.10 -11.22
CA LEU A 125 38.81 -28.36 -11.65
C LEU A 125 40.00 -28.52 -10.70
N ASP A 126 39.77 -28.63 -9.38
CA ASP A 126 40.85 -28.83 -8.40
C ASP A 126 41.54 -30.18 -8.58
N ASP A 127 40.77 -31.26 -8.73
CA ASP A 127 41.31 -32.61 -8.98
C ASP A 127 42.09 -32.66 -10.30
N VAL A 128 41.61 -31.96 -11.34
CA VAL A 128 42.32 -31.85 -12.62
C VAL A 128 43.61 -31.07 -12.45
N ALA A 129 43.58 -29.92 -11.77
CA ALA A 129 44.77 -29.12 -11.52
C ALA A 129 45.83 -29.91 -10.74
N PHE A 130 45.41 -30.67 -9.71
CA PHE A 130 46.32 -31.53 -8.96
C PHE A 130 46.92 -32.65 -9.82
N ARG A 131 46.12 -33.30 -10.69
CA ARG A 131 46.64 -34.31 -11.64
C ARG A 131 47.58 -33.71 -12.68
N LEU A 132 47.30 -32.50 -13.16
CA LEU A 132 48.19 -31.77 -14.06
C LEU A 132 49.51 -31.42 -13.37
N ALA A 133 49.49 -31.07 -12.09
CA ALA A 133 50.69 -30.90 -11.28
C ALA A 133 51.48 -32.21 -11.16
N LEU A 134 50.81 -33.34 -10.90
CA LEU A 134 51.44 -34.67 -10.86
C LEU A 134 52.12 -35.07 -12.17
N TRP A 135 51.61 -34.62 -13.31
CA TRP A 135 52.21 -34.85 -14.63
C TRP A 135 53.29 -33.83 -15.00
N GLY A 136 53.68 -32.95 -14.08
CA GLY A 136 54.70 -31.93 -14.31
C GLY A 136 54.30 -30.81 -15.26
N LYS A 137 52.99 -30.66 -15.58
CA LYS A 137 52.52 -29.61 -16.50
C LYS A 137 52.73 -28.19 -15.98
N TYR A 138 52.78 -28.01 -14.65
CA TYR A 138 53.07 -26.73 -14.01
C TYR A 138 54.55 -26.57 -13.59
N GLY A 139 55.43 -27.48 -14.02
CA GLY A 139 56.87 -27.45 -13.78
C GLY A 139 57.35 -28.44 -12.71
N PRO A 140 58.68 -28.70 -12.68
CA PRO A 140 59.27 -29.81 -11.93
C PRO A 140 59.14 -29.67 -10.41
N LYS A 141 59.13 -28.43 -9.88
CA LYS A 141 58.96 -28.19 -8.44
C LYS A 141 57.57 -28.59 -7.94
N LEU A 142 56.53 -28.28 -8.70
CA LEU A 142 55.16 -28.66 -8.35
C LEU A 142 54.91 -30.15 -8.57
N GLU A 143 55.56 -30.75 -9.56
CA GLU A 143 55.55 -32.20 -9.77
C GLU A 143 56.14 -32.94 -8.57
N GLU A 144 57.32 -32.52 -8.11
CA GLU A 144 57.98 -33.10 -6.94
C GLU A 144 57.11 -32.98 -5.70
N GLU A 145 56.52 -31.81 -5.46
CA GLU A 145 55.68 -31.56 -4.30
C GLU A 145 54.34 -32.30 -4.36
N ALA A 146 53.69 -32.36 -5.52
CA ALA A 146 52.45 -33.12 -5.71
C ALA A 146 52.69 -34.63 -5.53
N ASN A 147 53.82 -35.15 -6.04
CA ASN A 147 54.24 -36.53 -5.83
C ASN A 147 54.57 -36.79 -4.34
N ARG A 148 55.21 -35.85 -3.67
CA ARG A 148 55.47 -35.91 -2.22
C ARG A 148 54.17 -36.00 -1.43
N ILE A 149 53.17 -35.16 -1.75
CA ILE A 149 51.85 -35.15 -1.11
C ILE A 149 51.10 -36.47 -1.38
N THR A 150 51.14 -36.98 -2.60
CA THR A 150 50.44 -38.22 -3.00
C THR A 150 50.99 -39.45 -2.31
N ASN A 151 52.32 -39.49 -2.10
CA ASN A 151 52.98 -40.61 -1.43
C ASN A 151 52.96 -40.48 0.11
N LEU A 152 52.52 -39.34 0.66
CA LEU A 152 52.45 -39.16 2.10
C LEU A 152 51.26 -39.95 2.67
N SER A 153 51.55 -40.99 3.46
CA SER A 153 50.50 -41.72 4.17
C SER A 153 49.80 -40.80 5.17
N LEU A 154 48.47 -40.88 5.23
CA LEU A 154 47.69 -40.16 6.24
C LEU A 154 48.13 -40.59 7.65
N PRO A 155 48.20 -39.66 8.62
CA PRO A 155 48.50 -40.00 10.01
C PRO A 155 47.52 -41.05 10.57
N PRO A 156 47.95 -41.95 11.47
CA PRO A 156 47.08 -42.95 12.10
C PRO A 156 45.83 -42.35 12.76
N CYS A 157 45.93 -41.13 13.30
CA CYS A 157 44.82 -40.40 13.92
C CYS A 157 43.70 -39.99 12.93
N MET A 158 43.97 -40.04 11.63
CA MET A 158 43.00 -39.78 10.55
C MET A 158 42.49 -41.07 9.87
N THR A 159 43.22 -42.18 9.98
CA THR A 159 42.79 -43.48 9.42
C THR A 159 41.80 -44.17 10.37
N ARG A 160 40.58 -44.46 9.91
CA ARG A 160 39.57 -45.19 10.70
C ARG A 160 39.05 -46.43 9.96
N GLN A 161 38.70 -47.47 10.73
CA GLN A 161 38.34 -48.80 10.21
C GLN A 161 36.95 -48.86 9.53
N ASN A 162 36.02 -47.99 9.91
CA ASN A 162 34.61 -48.01 9.41
C ASN A 162 34.33 -46.88 8.41
N ARG A 163 35.16 -46.76 7.36
CA ARG A 163 35.04 -45.69 6.35
C ARG A 163 33.68 -45.71 5.65
N HIS A 164 33.26 -46.87 5.15
CA HIS A 164 32.03 -47.03 4.38
C HIS A 164 30.76 -46.65 5.16
N THR A 165 30.63 -47.09 6.41
CA THR A 165 29.47 -46.75 7.26
C THR A 165 29.35 -45.25 7.48
N ARG A 166 30.47 -44.55 7.65
CA ARG A 166 30.47 -43.10 7.86
C ARG A 166 30.17 -42.34 6.59
N PHE A 167 30.73 -42.77 5.47
CA PHE A 167 30.36 -42.23 4.17
C PHE A 167 28.84 -42.27 3.98
N GLN A 168 28.22 -43.43 4.25
CA GLN A 168 26.76 -43.59 4.18
C GLN A 168 26.03 -42.69 5.18
N CYS A 169 26.48 -42.62 6.44
CA CYS A 169 25.87 -41.72 7.44
C CYS A 169 25.95 -40.25 7.02
N THR A 170 27.12 -39.79 6.55
CA THR A 170 27.30 -38.41 6.07
C THR A 170 26.41 -38.13 4.87
N LEU A 171 26.28 -39.08 3.94
CA LEU A 171 25.40 -38.95 2.79
C LEU A 171 23.92 -38.80 3.22
N VAL A 172 23.45 -39.63 4.15
CA VAL A 172 22.08 -39.55 4.68
C VAL A 172 21.84 -38.22 5.41
N ILE A 173 22.80 -37.78 6.22
CA ILE A 173 22.73 -36.51 6.95
C ILE A 173 22.70 -35.32 5.99
N ALA A 174 23.46 -35.35 4.90
CA ALA A 174 23.46 -34.30 3.88
C ALA A 174 22.21 -34.33 2.99
N ALA A 175 21.68 -35.52 2.69
CA ALA A 175 20.49 -35.71 1.87
C ALA A 175 19.22 -35.19 2.55
N PHE A 176 19.10 -35.39 3.86
CA PHE A 176 17.91 -35.00 4.63
C PHE A 176 17.55 -33.51 4.51
N PRO A 177 18.45 -32.53 4.75
CA PRO A 177 18.12 -31.12 4.59
C PRO A 177 17.84 -30.76 3.12
N LEU A 178 18.58 -31.30 2.15
CA LEU A 178 18.36 -31.01 0.72
C LEU A 178 16.99 -31.47 0.22
N LEU A 179 16.61 -32.71 0.53
CA LEU A 179 15.30 -33.24 0.15
C LEU A 179 14.19 -32.58 0.97
N GLY A 180 14.44 -32.31 2.26
CA GLY A 180 13.49 -31.63 3.13
C GLY A 180 13.17 -30.21 2.66
N THR A 181 14.17 -29.41 2.30
CA THR A 181 13.97 -28.06 1.75
C THR A 181 13.25 -28.13 0.40
N MET A 182 13.63 -29.06 -0.49
CA MET A 182 12.96 -29.22 -1.78
C MET A 182 11.48 -29.58 -1.61
N ILE A 183 11.16 -30.53 -0.73
CA ILE A 183 9.76 -30.90 -0.45
C ILE A 183 9.01 -29.70 0.14
N ALA A 184 9.62 -28.96 1.06
CA ALA A 184 9.01 -27.75 1.61
C ALA A 184 8.72 -26.69 0.53
N ILE A 185 9.62 -26.51 -0.43
CA ILE A 185 9.45 -25.58 -1.56
C ILE A 185 8.32 -26.05 -2.48
N ILE A 186 8.28 -27.34 -2.85
CA ILE A 186 7.19 -27.89 -3.67
C ILE A 186 5.84 -27.73 -2.95
N CYS A 187 5.79 -28.02 -1.64
CA CYS A 187 4.60 -27.80 -0.82
C CYS A 187 4.22 -26.31 -0.78
N ALA A 188 5.19 -25.41 -0.73
CA ALA A 188 4.94 -23.97 -0.74
C ALA A 188 4.40 -23.51 -2.11
N GLN A 189 5.01 -23.92 -3.22
CA GLN A 189 4.54 -23.66 -4.59
C GLN A 189 3.15 -24.25 -4.85
N ALA A 190 2.83 -25.40 -4.25
CA ALA A 190 1.50 -25.99 -4.34
C ALA A 190 0.45 -25.26 -3.48
N SER A 191 0.89 -24.45 -2.53
CA SER A 191 0.02 -23.77 -1.56
C SER A 191 -0.46 -22.42 -2.08
N ASN A 192 -1.77 -22.30 -2.27
CA ASN A 192 -2.42 -21.04 -2.66
C ASN A 192 -2.36 -19.97 -1.56
N ASN A 193 -1.92 -20.32 -0.36
CA ASN A 193 -1.96 -19.43 0.80
C ASN A 193 -0.68 -18.61 0.99
N ILE A 194 0.41 -18.97 0.30
CA ILE A 194 1.74 -18.41 0.56
C ILE A 194 2.09 -17.38 -0.51
N TRP A 195 1.85 -17.72 -1.78
CA TRP A 195 2.42 -16.99 -2.91
C TRP A 195 1.42 -16.31 -3.82
N LEU A 196 0.12 -16.43 -3.56
CA LEU A 196 -0.90 -15.80 -4.39
C LEU A 196 -1.42 -14.54 -3.73
N THR A 197 -1.63 -13.52 -4.56
CA THR A 197 -2.43 -12.36 -4.18
C THR A 197 -3.84 -12.85 -3.87
N LYS A 198 -4.34 -12.54 -2.67
CA LYS A 198 -5.67 -13.00 -2.23
C LYS A 198 -6.76 -12.02 -2.60
N VAL A 199 -6.46 -10.74 -2.41
CA VAL A 199 -7.35 -9.62 -2.68
C VAL A 199 -6.51 -8.56 -3.36
N LEU A 200 -7.05 -8.03 -4.45
CA LEU A 200 -6.52 -6.88 -5.15
C LEU A 200 -7.64 -5.86 -5.29
N ARG A 201 -7.32 -4.57 -5.18
CA ARG A 201 -8.22 -3.49 -5.60
C ARG A 201 -7.71 -2.95 -6.92
N VAL A 202 -8.62 -2.70 -7.84
CA VAL A 202 -8.35 -2.07 -9.13
C VAL A 202 -9.12 -0.77 -9.20
N GLU A 203 -8.48 0.26 -9.70
CA GLU A 203 -9.11 1.52 -10.01
C GLU A 203 -8.82 1.91 -11.46
N PHE A 204 -9.89 2.20 -12.20
CA PHE A 204 -9.86 2.66 -13.59
C PHE A 204 -10.16 4.16 -13.64
N ASP A 205 -9.31 4.92 -14.31
CA ASP A 205 -9.56 6.35 -14.56
C ASP A 205 -10.63 6.57 -15.65
N SER A 206 -10.75 5.62 -16.60
CA SER A 206 -11.72 5.73 -17.69
C SER A 206 -13.17 5.64 -17.19
N ASN A 207 -14.02 6.59 -17.58
CA ASN A 207 -15.45 6.64 -17.21
C ASN A 207 -16.20 5.33 -17.51
N ASP A 208 -15.89 4.67 -18.63
CA ASP A 208 -16.57 3.43 -19.07
C ASP A 208 -16.23 2.22 -18.18
N LEU A 209 -15.03 2.19 -17.60
CA LEU A 209 -14.58 1.10 -16.74
C LEU A 209 -14.66 1.43 -15.24
N ARG A 210 -15.01 2.66 -14.89
CA ARG A 210 -15.11 3.12 -13.50
C ARG A 210 -16.09 2.27 -12.68
N ALA A 211 -17.14 1.75 -13.32
CA ALA A 211 -18.09 0.82 -12.70
C ALA A 211 -17.47 -0.54 -12.32
N TYR A 212 -16.30 -0.88 -12.87
CA TYR A 212 -15.54 -2.09 -12.55
C TYR A 212 -14.36 -1.82 -11.61
N SER A 213 -14.16 -0.57 -11.19
CA SER A 213 -13.26 -0.25 -10.08
C SER A 213 -13.78 -0.92 -8.80
N GLY A 214 -12.88 -1.44 -7.98
CA GLY A 214 -13.22 -2.09 -6.72
C GLY A 214 -12.34 -3.29 -6.42
N CYS A 215 -12.79 -4.08 -5.45
CA CYS A 215 -12.02 -5.22 -4.98
C CYS A 215 -12.35 -6.52 -5.69
N TYR A 216 -11.31 -7.28 -5.98
CA TYR A 216 -11.37 -8.60 -6.59
C TYR A 216 -10.71 -9.61 -5.66
N LYS A 217 -11.44 -10.68 -5.36
CA LYS A 217 -11.01 -11.76 -4.47
C LYS A 217 -10.67 -12.99 -5.27
N LEU A 218 -9.63 -13.70 -4.86
CA LEU A 218 -9.21 -14.97 -5.44
C LEU A 218 -10.35 -16.01 -5.36
N ASP A 219 -10.85 -16.47 -6.49
CA ASP A 219 -11.86 -17.52 -6.56
C ASP A 219 -11.19 -18.89 -6.41
N LEU A 220 -11.15 -19.40 -5.17
CA LEU A 220 -10.62 -20.73 -4.86
C LEU A 220 -11.43 -21.87 -5.50
N ASN A 221 -12.70 -21.63 -5.85
CA ASN A 221 -13.60 -22.62 -6.43
C ASN A 221 -13.49 -22.72 -7.96
N ALA A 222 -13.00 -21.66 -8.62
CA ALA A 222 -12.78 -21.64 -10.07
C ALA A 222 -11.85 -22.74 -10.58
N ARG A 223 -11.00 -23.31 -9.70
CA ARG A 223 -9.96 -24.31 -10.03
C ARG A 223 -10.49 -25.67 -10.54
N LYS A 224 -11.81 -25.92 -10.58
CA LYS A 224 -12.38 -27.25 -10.90
C LYS A 224 -12.91 -27.47 -12.32
N ARG A 225 -12.77 -26.53 -13.26
CA ARG A 225 -13.38 -26.68 -14.60
C ARG A 225 -12.35 -26.90 -15.72
N GLY A 226 -11.86 -28.14 -15.81
CA GLY A 226 -11.56 -28.84 -17.07
C GLY A 226 -10.40 -28.38 -17.99
N GLY A 227 -9.72 -27.27 -17.75
CA GLY A 227 -8.73 -26.71 -18.68
C GLY A 227 -7.31 -26.58 -18.11
N GLY A 228 -6.56 -27.69 -18.03
CA GLY A 228 -5.10 -27.72 -18.17
C GLY A 228 -4.18 -27.07 -17.12
N TYR A 229 -4.39 -25.83 -16.67
CA TYR A 229 -3.37 -25.08 -15.91
C TYR A 229 -3.95 -24.24 -14.77
N ARG A 230 -3.17 -24.14 -13.69
CA ARG A 230 -3.56 -23.72 -12.32
C ARG A 230 -3.70 -22.19 -12.13
N ARG A 231 -3.91 -21.42 -13.20
CA ARG A 231 -4.02 -19.97 -13.04
C ARG A 231 -5.35 -19.61 -12.42
N HIS A 232 -5.29 -18.73 -11.43
CA HIS A 232 -6.46 -18.38 -10.64
C HIS A 232 -7.27 -17.27 -11.29
N ILE A 233 -8.57 -17.26 -11.00
CA ILE A 233 -9.49 -16.21 -11.42
C ILE A 233 -9.76 -15.35 -10.19
N TYR A 234 -9.76 -14.03 -10.37
CA TYR A 234 -10.17 -13.08 -9.34
C TYR A 234 -11.55 -12.56 -9.70
N LYS A 235 -12.49 -12.64 -8.77
CA LYS A 235 -13.88 -12.23 -8.98
C LYS A 235 -14.13 -10.95 -8.21
N SER A 236 -14.84 -10.00 -8.81
CA SER A 236 -15.30 -8.80 -8.10
C SER A 236 -16.10 -9.18 -6.85
N SER A 237 -15.93 -8.39 -5.79
CA SER A 237 -16.76 -8.47 -4.59
C SER A 237 -18.24 -8.21 -4.94
N GLU A 238 -19.16 -8.72 -4.12
CA GLU A 238 -20.62 -8.69 -4.38
C GLU A 238 -21.23 -7.29 -4.53
N GLU A 239 -20.47 -6.24 -4.18
CA GLU A 239 -20.89 -4.84 -4.25
C GLU A 239 -20.81 -4.25 -5.67
N VAL A 240 -20.11 -4.90 -6.60
CA VAL A 240 -20.03 -4.43 -8.00
C VAL A 240 -21.26 -4.92 -8.77
N LEU A 241 -21.99 -3.98 -9.37
CA LEU A 241 -23.24 -4.19 -10.14
C LEU A 241 -23.15 -5.31 -11.19
N GLU A 242 -21.96 -5.53 -11.74
CA GLU A 242 -21.67 -6.59 -12.69
C GLU A 242 -20.52 -7.49 -12.20
N SER A 243 -20.67 -8.81 -12.35
CA SER A 243 -19.68 -9.78 -11.87
C SER A 243 -18.45 -9.83 -12.78
N ALA A 244 -17.62 -8.79 -12.74
CA ALA A 244 -16.36 -8.73 -13.45
C ALA A 244 -15.33 -9.70 -12.85
N ARG A 245 -14.42 -10.17 -13.70
CA ARG A 245 -13.38 -11.14 -13.34
C ARG A 245 -12.07 -10.82 -14.02
N PHE A 246 -10.98 -10.97 -13.29
CA PHE A 246 -9.65 -11.09 -13.88
C PHE A 246 -9.31 -12.56 -14.07
N GLY A 247 -8.89 -12.91 -15.27
CA GLY A 247 -8.39 -14.24 -15.57
C GLY A 247 -7.33 -14.18 -16.65
N TYR A 248 -6.39 -15.11 -16.60
CA TYR A 248 -5.31 -15.18 -17.57
C TYR A 248 -5.71 -16.04 -18.78
N CYS A 249 -5.54 -15.49 -19.98
CA CYS A 249 -5.65 -16.26 -21.21
C CYS A 249 -4.28 -16.79 -21.66
N ILE A 250 -4.12 -18.11 -21.67
CA ILE A 250 -2.88 -18.78 -22.04
C ILE A 250 -2.52 -18.66 -23.53
N ASP A 251 -3.53 -18.70 -24.40
CA ASP A 251 -3.31 -18.66 -25.86
C ASP A 251 -2.76 -17.30 -26.30
N GLU A 252 -3.20 -16.23 -25.65
CA GLU A 252 -2.82 -14.86 -25.94
C GLU A 252 -1.72 -14.35 -24.98
N ARG A 253 -1.46 -15.07 -23.89
CA ARG A 253 -0.52 -14.73 -22.80
C ARG A 253 -0.84 -13.40 -22.13
N GLN A 254 -2.11 -13.14 -21.84
CA GLN A 254 -2.54 -11.85 -21.27
C GLN A 254 -3.47 -12.06 -20.08
N TRP A 255 -3.39 -11.19 -19.08
CA TRP A 255 -4.45 -11.05 -18.09
C TRP A 255 -5.60 -10.26 -18.70
N LYS A 256 -6.84 -10.71 -18.49
CA LYS A 256 -8.03 -10.07 -19.04
C LYS A 256 -9.04 -9.78 -17.95
N LEU A 257 -9.63 -8.59 -18.02
CA LEU A 257 -10.87 -8.23 -17.32
C LEU A 257 -12.07 -8.55 -18.20
N PHE A 258 -13.02 -9.32 -17.70
CA PHE A 258 -14.23 -9.69 -18.44
C PHE A 258 -15.44 -9.89 -17.51
N THR A 259 -16.65 -9.67 -18.03
CA THR A 259 -17.90 -9.74 -17.22
C THR A 259 -18.68 -11.04 -17.35
N ASN A 260 -18.48 -11.79 -18.44
CA ASN A 260 -19.23 -13.03 -18.71
C ASN A 260 -18.29 -14.20 -19.05
N GLY A 261 -18.68 -15.41 -18.65
CA GLY A 261 -17.93 -16.64 -18.86
C GLY A 261 -17.02 -17.02 -17.68
N THR A 262 -16.36 -18.16 -17.82
CA THR A 262 -15.40 -18.69 -16.81
C THR A 262 -13.99 -18.83 -17.38
N ASP A 263 -13.81 -18.51 -18.65
CA ASP A 263 -12.59 -18.79 -19.41
C ASP A 263 -12.18 -17.48 -20.11
N ALA A 264 -11.06 -16.91 -19.67
CA ALA A 264 -10.55 -15.65 -20.19
C ALA A 264 -10.26 -15.71 -21.70
N CYS A 265 -9.85 -16.87 -22.24
CA CYS A 265 -9.58 -17.02 -23.67
C CYS A 265 -10.85 -17.07 -24.53
N LYS A 266 -12.00 -17.37 -23.92
CA LYS A 266 -13.30 -17.41 -24.61
C LYS A 266 -14.13 -16.17 -24.38
N ALA A 267 -13.62 -15.18 -23.65
CA ALA A 267 -14.32 -13.93 -23.33
C ALA A 267 -14.45 -12.97 -24.53
N LYS A 268 -14.37 -13.46 -25.78
CA LYS A 268 -14.53 -12.63 -26.99
C LYS A 268 -15.93 -12.03 -27.00
N GLY A 269 -16.00 -10.70 -26.85
CA GLY A 269 -17.25 -9.93 -26.77
C GLY A 269 -17.70 -9.56 -25.35
N SER A 270 -17.07 -10.12 -24.31
CA SER A 270 -17.27 -9.71 -22.91
C SER A 270 -15.98 -9.24 -22.23
N GLU A 271 -14.90 -9.13 -23.01
CA GLU A 271 -13.63 -8.54 -22.61
C GLU A 271 -13.79 -7.03 -22.48
N MET A 272 -13.26 -6.48 -21.40
CA MET A 272 -13.30 -5.05 -21.08
C MET A 272 -11.90 -4.43 -21.13
N ALA A 273 -10.91 -5.16 -20.62
CA ALA A 273 -9.51 -4.75 -20.64
C ALA A 273 -8.58 -5.97 -20.68
N HIS A 274 -7.36 -5.79 -21.15
CA HIS A 274 -6.30 -6.79 -21.14
C HIS A 274 -4.92 -6.17 -20.87
N SER A 275 -4.03 -6.92 -20.22
CA SER A 275 -2.63 -6.56 -20.06
C SER A 275 -1.86 -6.72 -21.37
N THR A 276 -0.63 -6.21 -21.45
CA THR A 276 0.36 -6.69 -22.41
C THR A 276 0.59 -8.19 -22.27
N ASN A 277 1.28 -8.75 -23.26
CA ASN A 277 1.72 -10.14 -23.20
C ASN A 277 2.64 -10.33 -22.00
N SER A 278 2.16 -11.07 -21.01
CA SER A 278 2.81 -11.34 -19.75
C SER A 278 2.99 -12.83 -19.55
N HIS A 279 4.07 -13.22 -18.89
CA HIS A 279 4.26 -14.58 -18.40
C HIS A 279 3.91 -14.75 -16.92
N SER A 280 3.55 -13.65 -16.25
CA SER A 280 3.24 -13.59 -14.83
C SER A 280 2.21 -14.62 -14.39
N PHE A 281 2.52 -15.41 -13.36
CA PHE A 281 1.59 -16.40 -12.81
C PHE A 281 0.48 -15.77 -11.96
N ASP A 282 0.78 -14.67 -11.27
CA ASP A 282 -0.16 -13.88 -10.48
C ASP A 282 -0.45 -12.56 -11.18
N VAL A 283 -1.68 -12.06 -11.06
CA VAL A 283 -2.07 -10.81 -11.70
C VAL A 283 -1.29 -9.62 -11.12
N SER A 284 -0.84 -9.69 -9.86
CA SER A 284 -0.14 -8.57 -9.24
C SER A 284 1.21 -8.24 -9.86
N THR A 285 1.83 -9.23 -10.50
CA THR A 285 3.09 -9.04 -11.23
C THR A 285 2.86 -8.42 -12.61
N SER A 286 1.62 -8.34 -13.09
CA SER A 286 1.22 -7.59 -14.29
C SER A 286 0.78 -6.15 -14.00
N PHE A 287 0.92 -5.67 -12.76
CA PHE A 287 0.50 -4.31 -12.38
C PHE A 287 1.41 -3.23 -12.94
N ASP A 288 2.70 -3.55 -13.11
CA ASP A 288 3.68 -2.65 -13.73
C ASP A 288 3.67 -2.73 -15.27
N GLU A 289 2.86 -3.61 -15.83
CA GLU A 289 2.70 -3.77 -17.27
C GLU A 289 1.65 -2.80 -17.82
N ALA A 290 1.73 -2.49 -19.12
CA ALA A 290 0.70 -1.67 -19.77
C ALA A 290 -0.59 -2.48 -19.93
N TRP A 291 -1.72 -1.79 -19.78
CA TRP A 291 -3.04 -2.36 -19.99
C TRP A 291 -3.79 -1.58 -21.05
N PHE A 292 -4.69 -2.27 -21.74
CA PHE A 292 -5.47 -1.73 -22.83
C PHE A 292 -6.94 -2.08 -22.63
N SER A 293 -7.83 -1.20 -23.09
CA SER A 293 -9.24 -1.49 -23.21
C SER A 293 -9.46 -2.56 -24.29
N ALA A 294 -10.68 -3.10 -24.37
CA ALA A 294 -11.08 -4.01 -25.44
C ALA A 294 -10.94 -3.42 -26.85
N SER A 295 -10.92 -2.08 -26.99
CA SER A 295 -10.66 -1.38 -28.25
C SER A 295 -9.17 -1.16 -28.54
N GLY A 296 -8.27 -1.51 -27.62
CA GLY A 296 -6.83 -1.32 -27.74
C GLY A 296 -6.34 0.06 -27.29
N ALA A 297 -7.20 0.89 -26.68
CA ALA A 297 -6.77 2.16 -26.10
C ALA A 297 -6.00 1.90 -24.79
N PRO A 298 -4.87 2.57 -24.54
CA PRO A 298 -4.14 2.43 -23.28
C PRO A 298 -5.03 2.85 -22.10
N LEU A 299 -4.91 2.12 -20.99
CA LEU A 299 -5.62 2.38 -19.75
C LEU A 299 -4.62 2.69 -18.64
N ASP A 300 -4.95 3.71 -17.85
CA ASP A 300 -4.30 3.95 -16.57
C ASP A 300 -5.08 3.15 -15.50
N LEU A 301 -4.43 2.12 -14.96
CA LEU A 301 -4.96 1.33 -13.85
C LEU A 301 -4.06 1.47 -12.64
N TYR A 302 -4.69 1.62 -11.49
CA TYR A 302 -4.01 1.58 -10.21
C TYR A 302 -4.39 0.29 -9.49
N PHE A 303 -3.37 -0.46 -9.09
CA PHE A 303 -3.55 -1.68 -8.35
C PHE A 303 -3.02 -1.56 -6.93
N ILE A 304 -3.85 -1.92 -5.97
CA ILE A 304 -3.51 -1.87 -4.55
C ILE A 304 -3.52 -3.29 -3.99
N THR A 305 -2.39 -3.70 -3.41
CA THR A 305 -2.24 -5.00 -2.74
C THR A 305 -2.31 -4.83 -1.23
N PHE A 306 -3.09 -5.68 -0.57
CA PHE A 306 -3.18 -5.70 0.90
C PHE A 306 -2.19 -6.72 1.47
N PRO A 307 -1.12 -6.29 2.19
CA PRO A 307 -0.08 -7.21 2.66
C PRO A 307 -0.52 -8.08 3.85
N ASN A 308 -1.64 -7.76 4.52
CA ASN A 308 -2.08 -8.44 5.73
C ASN A 308 -3.47 -9.08 5.55
N LYS A 309 -3.62 -10.32 6.00
CA LYS A 309 -4.87 -11.10 5.95
C LYS A 309 -6.02 -10.42 6.69
N THR A 310 -5.73 -9.58 7.69
CA THR A 310 -6.76 -8.83 8.42
C THR A 310 -7.40 -7.73 7.58
N LEU A 311 -6.72 -7.24 6.54
CA LEU A 311 -7.20 -6.19 5.65
C LEU A 311 -8.05 -6.73 4.50
N GLU A 312 -8.04 -8.05 4.26
CA GLU A 312 -8.85 -8.70 3.22
C GLU A 312 -10.37 -8.54 3.44
N GLY A 313 -10.78 -8.19 4.67
CA GLY A 313 -12.16 -7.85 5.02
C GLY A 313 -12.56 -6.39 4.77
N ASN A 314 -11.59 -5.47 4.65
CA ASN A 314 -11.83 -4.02 4.69
C ASN A 314 -11.87 -3.38 3.31
N CYS A 315 -12.11 -4.15 2.25
CA CYS A 315 -12.31 -3.56 0.93
C CYS A 315 -13.48 -2.58 0.87
N SER A 316 -14.53 -2.82 1.66
CA SER A 316 -15.68 -1.94 1.83
C SER A 316 -15.39 -0.71 2.69
N SER A 317 -14.20 -0.63 3.29
CA SER A 317 -13.80 0.52 4.09
C SER A 317 -13.25 1.66 3.25
N LEU A 318 -12.70 1.37 2.06
CA LEU A 318 -12.00 2.37 1.26
C LEU A 318 -12.93 2.97 0.19
N ASP A 319 -13.03 4.30 0.13
CA ASP A 319 -14.02 5.04 -0.68
C ASP A 319 -15.47 4.69 -0.25
N ASN A 320 -15.77 4.78 1.04
CA ASN A 320 -17.10 4.63 1.65
C ASN A 320 -17.67 5.93 2.27
N GLY A 321 -16.96 7.05 2.12
CA GLY A 321 -17.30 8.36 2.67
C GLY A 321 -16.88 8.57 4.14
N VAL A 322 -16.17 7.62 4.75
CA VAL A 322 -15.72 7.68 6.16
C VAL A 322 -14.20 7.57 6.18
N CYS A 323 -13.51 8.61 6.64
CA CYS A 323 -12.05 8.62 6.69
C CYS A 323 -11.47 7.57 7.65
N ASP A 324 -11.00 6.45 7.11
CA ASP A 324 -10.27 5.40 7.80
C ASP A 324 -8.78 5.74 7.91
N GLU A 325 -8.31 6.03 9.13
CA GLU A 325 -6.94 6.49 9.40
C GLU A 325 -5.85 5.52 8.90
N PHE A 326 -6.17 4.22 8.81
CA PHE A 326 -5.25 3.22 8.26
C PHE A 326 -5.04 3.38 6.74
N PHE A 327 -6.10 3.74 6.00
CA PHE A 327 -6.06 3.96 4.55
C PHE A 327 -5.79 5.41 4.19
N ASN A 328 -5.69 6.31 5.17
CA ASN A 328 -5.39 7.72 4.95
C ASN A 328 -3.90 7.98 4.64
N THR A 329 -3.35 7.30 3.64
CA THR A 329 -2.00 7.49 3.13
C THR A 329 -2.01 7.62 1.61
N PHE A 330 -0.91 8.11 1.05
CA PHE A 330 -0.77 8.33 -0.39
C PHE A 330 -0.97 7.04 -1.21
N GLU A 331 -0.49 5.90 -0.72
CA GLU A 331 -0.60 4.59 -1.40
C GLU A 331 -2.06 4.13 -1.59
N TYR A 332 -2.96 4.62 -0.75
CA TYR A 332 -4.39 4.32 -0.77
C TYR A 332 -5.23 5.54 -1.20
N GLN A 333 -4.58 6.56 -1.77
CA GLN A 333 -5.20 7.83 -2.18
C GLN A 333 -6.02 8.48 -1.05
N PHE A 334 -5.51 8.46 0.18
CA PHE A 334 -6.18 9.08 1.33
C PHE A 334 -7.57 8.51 1.57
N ASP A 335 -7.63 7.18 1.66
CA ASP A 335 -8.83 6.37 1.79
C ASP A 335 -9.77 6.47 0.59
N GLY A 336 -9.21 6.36 -0.61
CA GLY A 336 -9.93 6.54 -1.87
C GLY A 336 -10.48 7.95 -2.05
N GLY A 337 -9.94 8.91 -1.29
CA GLY A 337 -10.35 10.31 -1.29
C GLY A 337 -11.35 10.68 -0.20
N ASP A 338 -11.74 9.78 0.68
CA ASP A 338 -12.75 10.05 1.72
C ASP A 338 -12.29 11.05 2.79
N CYS A 339 -10.98 11.11 3.01
CA CYS A 339 -10.40 11.91 4.08
C CYS A 339 -10.31 13.40 3.77
N CYS A 340 -10.61 13.85 2.54
CA CYS A 340 -10.50 15.25 2.14
C CYS A 340 -11.74 15.73 1.35
N SER A 341 -12.16 16.97 1.62
CA SER A 341 -13.41 17.56 1.09
C SER A 341 -13.51 17.53 -0.44
N ARG A 342 -12.39 17.68 -1.13
CA ARG A 342 -12.32 17.76 -2.58
C ARG A 342 -12.52 16.41 -3.25
N THR A 343 -11.80 15.41 -2.78
CA THR A 343 -11.72 14.07 -3.37
C THR A 343 -12.93 13.24 -2.99
N CYS A 344 -13.56 13.54 -1.85
CA CYS A 344 -14.71 12.80 -1.38
C CYS A 344 -15.93 12.98 -2.30
N SER A 345 -16.41 11.86 -2.83
CA SER A 345 -17.50 11.80 -3.82
C SER A 345 -18.84 11.41 -3.20
N HIS A 346 -18.83 10.82 -2.01
CA HIS A 346 -20.00 10.33 -1.30
C HIS A 346 -20.82 11.45 -0.64
N SER A 347 -22.09 11.18 -0.31
CA SER A 347 -22.97 12.15 0.35
C SER A 347 -22.76 12.22 1.88
N ASN A 348 -22.20 11.17 2.48
CA ASN A 348 -21.90 11.06 3.91
C ASN A 348 -20.48 11.56 4.27
N CYS A 349 -19.72 12.05 3.30
CA CYS A 349 -18.37 12.58 3.48
C CYS A 349 -18.26 13.57 4.64
N GLY A 350 -17.34 13.30 5.57
CA GLY A 350 -17.05 14.18 6.69
C GLY A 350 -18.17 14.32 7.73
N THR A 351 -19.29 13.58 7.58
CA THR A 351 -20.40 13.63 8.55
C THR A 351 -19.92 13.09 9.89
N ASP A 352 -20.18 13.84 10.96
CA ASP A 352 -19.78 13.53 12.33
C ASP A 352 -18.25 13.38 12.53
N ALA A 353 -17.44 13.76 11.54
CA ALA A 353 -15.98 13.66 11.62
C ALA A 353 -15.37 14.76 12.50
N VAL A 354 -16.06 15.91 12.62
CA VAL A 354 -15.68 16.99 13.53
C VAL A 354 -16.34 16.73 14.88
N THR A 355 -15.54 16.27 15.86
CA THR A 355 -15.98 16.01 17.24
C THR A 355 -15.47 17.06 18.25
N GLU A 356 -14.48 17.85 17.85
CA GLU A 356 -13.78 18.86 18.65
C GLU A 356 -13.56 20.17 17.86
N GLY A 357 -14.59 20.68 17.20
CA GLY A 357 -14.52 21.92 16.44
C GLY A 357 -14.23 23.14 17.32
N PHE A 358 -13.31 23.98 16.88
CA PHE A 358 -12.80 25.14 17.61
C PHE A 358 -12.31 24.79 19.03
N GLY A 359 -11.71 23.61 19.20
CA GLY A 359 -11.17 23.14 20.49
C GLY A 359 -12.24 22.78 21.53
N MET A 360 -13.52 22.76 21.16
CA MET A 360 -14.63 22.46 22.06
C MET A 360 -15.14 21.03 21.84
N ALA A 361 -15.05 20.21 22.89
CA ALA A 361 -15.55 18.84 22.87
C ALA A 361 -17.09 18.77 22.71
N ASN A 362 -17.58 17.66 22.13
CA ASN A 362 -18.99 17.38 21.87
C ASN A 362 -19.65 18.33 20.87
N THR A 363 -18.85 18.92 20.00
CA THR A 363 -19.35 19.59 18.81
C THR A 363 -19.50 18.53 17.72
N ILE A 364 -20.60 18.55 16.98
CA ILE A 364 -20.83 17.62 15.88
C ILE A 364 -20.96 18.49 14.63
N GLY A 365 -20.13 18.20 13.63
CA GLY A 365 -20.13 18.93 12.38
C GLY A 365 -19.71 18.05 11.21
N ILE A 366 -19.90 18.60 10.01
CA ILE A 366 -19.32 18.03 8.79
C ILE A 366 -17.95 18.67 8.60
N GLY A 367 -16.91 17.86 8.42
CA GLY A 367 -15.58 18.36 8.10
C GLY A 367 -14.56 17.26 7.88
N PHE A 368 -13.31 17.66 7.64
CA PHE A 368 -12.23 16.75 7.24
C PHE A 368 -10.96 16.99 8.08
N PRO A 369 -11.02 16.85 9.43
CA PRO A 369 -9.91 17.20 10.31
C PRO A 369 -8.68 16.30 10.14
N LYS A 370 -8.86 15.12 9.52
CA LYS A 370 -7.80 14.15 9.26
C LYS A 370 -7.25 14.21 7.84
N CYS A 371 -7.58 15.21 7.03
CA CYS A 371 -7.06 15.29 5.67
C CYS A 371 -5.52 15.40 5.67
N THR A 372 -4.82 14.43 5.07
CA THR A 372 -3.35 14.41 4.96
C THR A 372 -2.86 14.53 3.52
N ASP A 373 -3.76 14.79 2.57
CA ASP A 373 -3.43 14.94 1.16
C ASP A 373 -2.49 16.15 0.96
N PRO A 374 -1.26 15.95 0.44
CA PRO A 374 -0.29 17.02 0.26
C PRO A 374 -0.68 18.04 -0.82
N SER A 375 -1.66 17.71 -1.67
CA SER A 375 -2.24 18.66 -2.63
C SER A 375 -3.21 19.65 -1.97
N MET A 376 -3.66 19.35 -0.75
CA MET A 376 -4.50 20.23 0.05
C MET A 376 -3.64 21.18 0.88
N VAL A 377 -4.21 22.34 1.16
CA VAL A 377 -3.57 23.44 1.88
C VAL A 377 -4.49 23.95 2.97
N GLN A 378 -3.89 24.42 4.06
CA GLN A 378 -4.61 24.82 5.24
C GLN A 378 -5.14 26.25 5.12
N ILE A 379 -6.36 26.45 5.60
CA ILE A 379 -6.88 27.75 6.00
C ILE A 379 -7.36 27.65 7.45
N THR A 380 -7.16 28.71 8.22
CA THR A 380 -7.51 28.75 9.65
C THR A 380 -8.58 29.80 9.87
N ILE A 381 -9.69 29.41 10.48
CA ILE A 381 -10.80 30.29 10.86
C ILE A 381 -10.63 30.61 12.34
N SER A 382 -10.57 31.89 12.70
CA SER A 382 -10.54 32.36 14.08
C SER A 382 -11.87 33.01 14.43
N LEU A 383 -12.50 32.57 15.51
CA LEU A 383 -13.69 33.22 16.06
C LEU A 383 -13.23 34.15 17.18
N GLU A 384 -13.49 35.44 17.07
CA GLU A 384 -12.98 36.43 18.02
C GLU A 384 -14.01 36.71 19.13
N ASN A 385 -15.02 37.51 18.82
CA ASN A 385 -16.02 37.97 19.77
C ASN A 385 -17.43 37.62 19.30
N PHE A 386 -18.29 37.26 20.25
CA PHE A 386 -19.72 37.05 20.04
C PHE A 386 -20.49 38.23 20.64
N THR A 387 -21.42 38.76 19.86
CA THR A 387 -22.31 39.86 20.23
C THR A 387 -23.74 39.39 20.03
N SER A 388 -24.55 39.43 21.08
CA SER A 388 -25.97 39.12 20.95
C SER A 388 -26.66 40.34 20.35
N ASP A 389 -27.63 40.12 19.46
CA ASP A 389 -28.55 41.17 19.03
C ASP A 389 -29.32 41.81 20.19
N HIS A 390 -29.36 41.17 21.37
CA HIS A 390 -29.99 41.67 22.60
C HIS A 390 -29.01 42.41 23.53
N ASP A 391 -27.71 42.47 23.19
CA ASP A 391 -26.74 43.25 23.96
C ASP A 391 -27.02 44.75 23.77
N PRO A 392 -27.33 45.52 24.84
CA PRO A 392 -27.67 46.93 24.75
C PRO A 392 -26.62 47.78 24.01
N ALA A 393 -25.34 47.43 24.12
CA ALA A 393 -24.26 48.13 23.42
C ALA A 393 -24.36 47.94 21.89
N SER A 394 -24.73 46.72 21.47
CA SER A 394 -24.93 46.35 20.06
C SER A 394 -26.20 46.99 19.50
N LEU A 395 -27.27 47.04 20.30
CA LEU A 395 -28.54 47.66 19.94
C LEU A 395 -28.41 49.17 19.68
N ALA A 396 -27.66 49.87 20.54
CA ALA A 396 -27.42 51.30 20.42
C ALA A 396 -26.70 51.71 19.12
N GLN A 397 -25.92 50.78 18.55
CA GLN A 397 -25.17 51.02 17.32
C GLN A 397 -25.97 50.70 16.05
N ARG A 398 -26.93 49.76 16.12
CA ARG A 398 -27.65 49.24 14.94
C ARG A 398 -29.08 49.74 14.78
N PHE A 399 -29.76 50.10 15.86
CA PHE A 399 -31.18 50.44 15.84
C PHE A 399 -31.44 51.91 16.11
N THR A 400 -32.56 52.41 15.59
CA THR A 400 -33.00 53.78 15.85
C THR A 400 -33.40 53.94 17.32
N PRO A 401 -33.31 55.16 17.90
CA PRO A 401 -33.74 55.41 19.27
C PRO A 401 -35.17 54.95 19.60
N GLU A 402 -36.06 54.89 18.62
CA GLU A 402 -37.45 54.41 18.77
C GLU A 402 -37.52 52.90 19.05
N VAL A 403 -36.74 52.09 18.33
CA VAL A 403 -36.67 50.63 18.56
C VAL A 403 -36.00 50.33 19.89
N ILE A 404 -34.99 51.10 20.27
CA ILE A 404 -34.34 50.99 21.58
C ILE A 404 -35.34 51.32 22.69
N ALA A 405 -36.16 52.36 22.53
CA ALA A 405 -37.17 52.72 23.52
C ALA A 405 -38.28 51.66 23.67
N ASP A 406 -38.70 51.02 22.57
CA ASP A 406 -39.66 49.90 22.63
C ASP A 406 -39.06 48.67 23.31
N TYR A 407 -37.79 48.38 23.06
CA TYR A 407 -37.05 47.30 23.71
C TYR A 407 -36.82 47.56 25.21
N GLU A 408 -36.40 48.78 25.57
CA GLU A 408 -36.28 49.23 26.96
C GLU A 408 -37.64 49.23 27.69
N SER A 409 -38.73 49.57 26.99
CA SER A 409 -40.10 49.48 27.51
C SER A 409 -40.53 48.03 27.77
N ALA A 410 -40.15 47.09 26.89
CA ALA A 410 -40.37 45.66 27.08
C ALA A 410 -39.55 45.10 28.26
N LEU A 411 -38.26 45.44 28.35
CA LEU A 411 -37.38 45.06 29.48
C LEU A 411 -37.80 45.72 30.80
N GLY A 412 -38.29 46.96 30.76
CA GLY A 412 -38.82 47.67 31.91
C GLY A 412 -39.99 46.94 32.57
N ARG A 413 -40.84 46.26 31.78
CA ARG A 413 -41.92 45.40 32.31
C ARG A 413 -41.42 44.13 33.00
N CYS A 414 -40.20 43.67 32.70
CA CYS A 414 -39.54 42.57 33.41
C CYS A 414 -39.00 43.02 34.77
N ASN A 415 -38.40 44.21 34.87
CA ASN A 415 -37.79 44.71 36.11
C ASN A 415 -38.81 45.15 37.19
N VAL A 416 -40.06 45.44 36.82
CA VAL A 416 -41.10 45.92 37.76
C VAL A 416 -41.93 44.76 38.34
N GLY A 417 -41.59 43.49 38.06
CA GLY A 417 -42.29 42.32 38.62
C GLY A 417 -43.74 42.15 38.14
N LEU A 418 -44.13 42.88 37.08
CA LEU A 418 -45.46 42.84 36.47
C LEU A 418 -45.61 41.69 35.47
N SER A 419 -44.53 40.98 35.18
CA SER A 419 -44.46 39.82 34.28
C SER A 419 -43.99 38.60 35.09
N PRO A 420 -44.52 37.38 34.84
CA PRO A 420 -44.00 36.18 35.49
C PRO A 420 -42.48 36.04 35.24
N PRO A 421 -41.65 35.81 36.28
CA PRO A 421 -40.19 35.70 36.13
C PRO A 421 -39.73 34.58 35.17
N THR A 422 -40.63 33.63 34.85
CA THR A 422 -40.41 32.60 33.84
C THR A 422 -40.35 33.14 32.39
N LEU A 423 -41.03 34.24 32.08
CA LEU A 423 -41.03 34.84 30.72
C LEU A 423 -39.73 35.59 30.41
N CYS A 424 -39.14 36.27 31.40
CA CYS A 424 -37.92 37.05 31.21
C CYS A 424 -36.65 36.17 31.19
N ASN A 425 -36.61 35.08 31.97
CA ASN A 425 -35.49 34.14 31.94
C ASN A 425 -35.45 33.32 30.63
N ASN A 426 -36.61 32.98 30.07
CA ASN A 426 -36.70 32.29 28.77
C ASN A 426 -36.23 33.14 27.58
N TYR A 427 -36.26 34.47 27.72
CA TYR A 427 -35.88 35.40 26.66
C TYR A 427 -34.35 35.46 26.46
N ILE A 428 -33.58 35.32 27.55
CA ILE A 428 -32.10 35.33 27.51
C ILE A 428 -31.54 33.91 27.28
N SER A 429 -32.23 32.86 27.77
CA SER A 429 -31.73 31.48 27.69
C SER A 429 -31.80 30.84 26.30
N ASN A 430 -32.51 31.45 25.35
CA ASN A 430 -32.80 30.86 24.04
C ASN A 430 -32.14 31.64 22.89
N THR A 431 -30.92 32.14 23.10
CA THR A 431 -30.17 32.74 21.99
C THR A 431 -29.76 31.64 21.02
N ILE A 432 -30.14 31.77 19.75
CA ILE A 432 -29.85 30.80 18.70
C ILE A 432 -28.37 30.91 18.33
N ASN A 433 -27.68 29.77 18.38
CA ASN A 433 -26.33 29.61 17.87
C ASN A 433 -26.36 29.59 16.33
N PRO A 434 -25.55 30.43 15.65
CA PRO A 434 -25.47 30.39 14.20
C PRO A 434 -24.72 29.14 13.74
N SER A 435 -25.02 28.69 12.51
CA SER A 435 -24.28 27.64 11.82
C SER A 435 -23.27 28.27 10.87
N LEU A 436 -21.99 27.90 11.00
CA LEU A 436 -20.94 28.25 10.06
C LEU A 436 -20.91 27.20 8.95
N LEU A 437 -21.13 27.64 7.71
CA LEU A 437 -20.96 26.85 6.50
C LEU A 437 -19.82 27.43 5.66
N LEU A 438 -18.76 26.65 5.48
CA LEU A 438 -17.67 26.95 4.55
C LEU A 438 -17.76 26.00 3.35
N GLU A 439 -17.92 26.58 2.17
CA GLU A 439 -17.90 25.86 0.90
C GLU A 439 -16.72 26.33 0.05
N CYS A 440 -15.92 25.41 -0.49
CA CYS A 440 -14.85 25.73 -1.42
C CYS A 440 -15.00 24.89 -2.68
N ASP A 441 -14.87 25.50 -3.86
CA ASP A 441 -15.05 24.85 -5.16
C ASP A 441 -16.39 24.08 -5.28
N SER A 442 -17.46 24.63 -4.68
CA SER A 442 -18.80 24.02 -4.59
C SER A 442 -18.89 22.72 -3.78
N LYS A 443 -17.93 22.48 -2.88
CA LYS A 443 -17.92 21.37 -1.92
C LYS A 443 -17.96 21.92 -0.49
N THR A 444 -18.75 21.31 0.38
CA THR A 444 -18.78 21.63 1.82
C THR A 444 -17.47 21.19 2.46
N VAL A 445 -16.73 22.13 3.04
CA VAL A 445 -15.45 21.89 3.73
C VAL A 445 -15.67 21.80 5.23
N LEU A 446 -16.53 22.67 5.77
CA LEU A 446 -16.89 22.71 7.18
C LEU A 446 -18.35 23.14 7.34
N LEU A 447 -19.13 22.40 8.11
CA LEU A 447 -20.44 22.80 8.59
C LEU A 447 -20.52 22.51 10.09
N ILE A 448 -20.64 23.55 10.91
CA ILE A 448 -20.65 23.41 12.37
C ILE A 448 -21.50 24.49 13.01
N ASP A 449 -22.24 24.13 14.07
CA ASP A 449 -22.94 25.10 14.91
C ASP A 449 -21.94 25.75 15.89
N ILE A 450 -21.81 27.06 15.83
CA ILE A 450 -20.86 27.82 16.67
C ILE A 450 -21.56 28.46 17.86
N ASN A 451 -20.87 28.55 18.99
CA ASN A 451 -21.42 29.11 20.22
C ASN A 451 -20.40 30.05 20.90
N PRO A 452 -20.84 30.92 21.84
CA PRO A 452 -19.96 31.89 22.48
C PRO A 452 -18.74 31.30 23.20
N ASN A 453 -18.77 30.04 23.64
CA ASN A 453 -17.61 29.43 24.30
C ASN A 453 -16.46 29.14 23.32
N MET A 454 -16.72 29.17 22.01
CA MET A 454 -15.71 29.06 20.96
C MET A 454 -15.00 30.40 20.68
N SER A 455 -15.28 31.47 21.44
CA SER A 455 -14.56 32.74 21.33
C SER A 455 -13.06 32.54 21.55
N ASN A 456 -12.24 33.24 20.77
CA ASN A 456 -10.77 33.17 20.75
C ASN A 456 -10.21 31.78 20.45
N HIS A 457 -10.99 30.93 19.77
CA HIS A 457 -10.53 29.63 19.27
C HIS A 457 -10.42 29.64 17.75
N THR A 458 -9.62 28.71 17.25
CA THR A 458 -9.37 28.54 15.82
C THR A 458 -9.74 27.14 15.37
N GLU A 459 -10.14 27.01 14.12
CA GLU A 459 -10.35 25.74 13.43
C GLU A 459 -9.59 25.77 12.10
N THR A 460 -8.80 24.73 11.85
CA THR A 460 -8.01 24.62 10.62
C THR A 460 -8.65 23.59 9.71
N VAL A 461 -8.86 23.97 8.45
CA VAL A 461 -9.46 23.11 7.44
C VAL A 461 -8.59 23.06 6.17
N PHE A 462 -8.73 21.97 5.42
CA PHE A 462 -7.92 21.69 4.23
C PHE A 462 -8.74 21.89 2.95
N VAL A 463 -8.19 22.69 2.03
CA VAL A 463 -8.81 23.07 0.75
C VAL A 463 -7.80 22.96 -0.39
N ASN A 464 -8.23 23.03 -1.65
CA ASN A 464 -7.29 23.07 -2.78
C ASN A 464 -6.43 24.34 -2.78
N ASP A 465 -5.22 24.24 -3.34
CA ASP A 465 -4.43 25.42 -3.68
C ASP A 465 -5.16 26.26 -4.75
N GLY A 466 -5.40 27.53 -4.46
CA GLY A 466 -6.21 28.40 -5.33
C GLY A 466 -7.73 28.30 -5.17
N ALA A 467 -8.24 27.57 -4.17
CA ALA A 467 -9.67 27.33 -4.01
C ALA A 467 -10.51 28.63 -3.93
N ARG A 468 -11.70 28.60 -4.54
CA ARG A 468 -12.72 29.65 -4.38
C ARG A 468 -13.66 29.27 -3.25
N CYS A 469 -13.58 30.00 -2.15
CA CYS A 469 -14.34 29.71 -0.95
C CYS A 469 -15.45 30.73 -0.72
N THR A 470 -16.55 30.26 -0.12
CA THR A 470 -17.66 31.05 0.38
C THR A 470 -17.93 30.63 1.82
N ILE A 471 -17.86 31.58 2.73
CA ILE A 471 -18.28 31.39 4.11
C ILE A 471 -19.66 32.01 4.30
N ASN A 472 -20.55 31.25 4.92
CA ASN A 472 -21.93 31.62 5.17
C ASN A 472 -22.25 31.35 6.64
N MET A 473 -22.55 32.42 7.37
CA MET A 473 -23.03 32.36 8.75
C MET A 473 -24.57 32.35 8.72
N GLN A 474 -25.15 31.16 8.86
CA GLN A 474 -26.59 30.98 8.79
C GLN A 474 -27.21 31.03 10.19
N ASN A 475 -28.14 31.96 10.40
CA ASN A 475 -29.00 31.94 11.56
C ASN A 475 -30.17 31.00 11.26
N ARG A 476 -30.01 29.71 11.55
CA ARG A 476 -31.11 28.75 11.44
C ARG A 476 -32.11 29.03 12.55
N SER A 477 -33.16 29.83 12.28
CA SER A 477 -34.35 29.76 13.13
C SER A 477 -34.94 28.36 12.95
N ALA A 478 -35.03 27.59 14.03
CA ALA A 478 -35.28 26.15 13.97
C ALA A 478 -36.69 25.75 13.47
N GLN A 479 -37.53 26.68 13.02
CA GLN A 479 -38.91 26.41 12.61
C GLN A 479 -39.27 27.15 11.32
N GLY A 480 -39.09 26.47 10.18
CA GLY A 480 -39.59 26.85 8.86
C GLY A 480 -41.12 26.75 8.72
N GLY A 481 -41.87 27.18 9.72
CA GLY A 481 -43.33 27.16 9.67
C GLY A 481 -43.95 27.87 10.86
N ILE A 482 -44.79 28.86 10.54
CA ILE A 482 -45.66 29.67 11.41
C ILE A 482 -45.01 31.00 11.82
N GLU A 483 -45.63 32.08 11.31
CA GLU A 483 -45.30 33.51 11.47
C GLU A 483 -45.42 34.04 12.92
N ASP A 484 -45.11 33.23 13.94
CA ASP A 484 -45.13 33.71 15.32
C ASP A 484 -43.75 34.26 15.68
N ILE A 485 -43.59 35.55 15.40
CA ILE A 485 -42.38 36.38 15.51
C ILE A 485 -42.05 36.60 17.00
N SER A 486 -41.79 35.54 17.75
CA SER A 486 -40.99 35.69 18.97
C SER A 486 -39.55 35.92 18.51
N HIS A 487 -39.06 37.14 18.69
CA HIS A 487 -37.69 37.55 18.39
C HIS A 487 -36.72 36.77 19.28
N GLN A 488 -36.39 35.54 18.88
CA GLN A 488 -35.32 34.79 19.51
C GLN A 488 -34.02 35.53 19.24
N ALA A 489 -33.27 35.82 20.30
CA ALA A 489 -31.98 36.45 20.21
C ALA A 489 -31.05 35.61 19.32
N ILE A 490 -30.19 36.27 18.57
CA ILE A 490 -29.22 35.65 17.67
C ILE A 490 -27.82 36.11 18.06
N TRP A 491 -26.86 35.18 18.06
CA TRP A 491 -25.45 35.54 18.19
C TRP A 491 -24.87 35.99 16.84
N TYR A 492 -24.26 37.16 16.82
CA TYR A 492 -23.36 37.59 15.76
C TYR A 492 -21.91 37.36 16.21
N VAL A 493 -21.12 36.77 15.34
CA VAL A 493 -19.69 36.52 15.55
C VAL A 493 -18.83 37.46 14.68
N ASN A 494 -17.75 37.96 15.27
CA ASN A 494 -16.58 38.47 14.55
C ASN A 494 -15.65 37.31 14.26
N PHE A 495 -15.26 37.15 13.00
CA PHE A 495 -14.35 36.08 12.60
C PHE A 495 -13.33 36.57 11.58
N THR A 496 -12.18 35.93 11.62
CA THR A 496 -11.05 36.22 10.74
C THR A 496 -10.56 34.92 10.11
N ILE A 497 -10.29 34.94 8.81
CA ILE A 497 -9.75 33.80 8.06
C ILE A 497 -8.30 34.08 7.71
N PHE A 498 -7.44 33.10 7.96
CA PHE A 498 -6.01 33.13 7.70
C PHE A 498 -5.63 32.02 6.72
N GLU A 499 -4.60 32.28 5.91
CA GLU A 499 -3.86 31.23 5.20
C GLU A 499 -2.72 30.71 6.09
N GLY A 500 -2.70 29.39 6.35
CA GLY A 500 -1.68 28.74 7.19
C GLY A 500 -2.15 28.34 8.59
N ASP A 501 -1.23 27.74 9.35
CA ASP A 501 -1.50 26.91 10.53
C ASP A 501 -1.69 27.71 11.84
N SER A 502 -1.42 29.01 11.88
CA SER A 502 -1.52 29.80 13.12
C SER A 502 -1.86 31.28 12.90
N LEU A 503 -2.36 31.92 13.96
CA LEU A 503 -2.61 33.36 14.03
C LEU A 503 -1.33 34.19 13.89
N ASP A 504 -0.20 33.68 14.39
CA ASP A 504 1.06 34.43 14.45
C ASP A 504 1.81 34.43 13.11
N ASN A 505 1.63 33.37 12.31
CA ASN A 505 2.35 33.19 11.04
C ASN A 505 1.43 33.17 9.81
N GLY A 506 0.11 33.14 10.02
CA GLY A 506 -0.88 33.07 8.95
C GLY A 506 -1.12 34.42 8.30
N THR A 507 -1.39 34.42 7.00
CA THR A 507 -1.73 35.66 6.30
C THR A 507 -3.24 35.90 6.34
N LYS A 508 -3.67 37.04 6.88
CA LYS A 508 -5.09 37.40 6.97
C LYS A 508 -5.72 37.58 5.58
N ILE A 509 -6.72 36.77 5.27
CA ILE A 509 -7.48 36.82 4.01
C ILE A 509 -8.73 37.70 4.18
N LEU A 510 -9.49 37.48 5.26
CA LEU A 510 -10.82 38.04 5.46
C LEU A 510 -11.04 38.33 6.95
N ASP A 511 -11.73 39.43 7.26
CA ASP A 511 -12.07 39.86 8.62
C ASP A 511 -13.47 40.50 8.58
N MET A 512 -14.43 39.92 9.30
CA MET A 512 -15.85 40.24 9.14
C MET A 512 -16.67 40.08 10.42
N ASN A 513 -17.75 40.87 10.50
CA ASN A 513 -18.85 40.69 11.45
C ASN A 513 -20.06 40.08 10.73
N SER A 514 -20.49 38.89 11.16
CA SER A 514 -21.63 38.17 10.58
C SER A 514 -22.97 38.93 10.62
N GLY A 515 -23.12 39.91 11.51
CA GLY A 515 -24.30 40.76 11.60
C GLY A 515 -24.34 41.91 10.59
N GLU A 516 -23.20 42.26 9.98
CA GLU A 516 -23.16 43.20 8.84
C GLU A 516 -23.32 42.46 7.52
N GLN A 517 -22.65 41.31 7.40
CA GLN A 517 -22.67 40.47 6.21
C GLN A 517 -22.61 38.99 6.62
N GLY A 518 -23.71 38.27 6.37
CA GLY A 518 -23.80 36.83 6.68
C GLY A 518 -23.08 35.94 5.66
N VAL A 519 -22.74 36.44 4.47
CA VAL A 519 -22.10 35.67 3.40
C VAL A 519 -20.94 36.45 2.81
N SER A 520 -19.82 35.78 2.59
CA SER A 520 -18.66 36.34 1.91
C SER A 520 -17.92 35.30 1.08
N SER A 521 -17.38 35.74 -0.06
CA SER A 521 -16.56 34.89 -0.92
C SER A 521 -15.13 35.43 -0.95
N PHE A 522 -14.17 34.51 -0.93
CA PHE A 522 -12.74 34.81 -1.01
C PHE A 522 -12.02 33.74 -1.83
N PHE A 523 -10.79 34.04 -2.23
CA PHE A 523 -9.90 33.08 -2.86
C PHE A 523 -8.75 32.79 -1.92
N ARG A 524 -8.39 31.52 -1.77
CA ARG A 524 -7.11 31.17 -1.16
C ARG A 524 -6.01 31.39 -2.21
N ILE A 525 -4.98 32.17 -1.88
CA ILE A 525 -3.95 32.54 -2.86
C ILE A 525 -3.07 31.31 -3.18
N PRO A 526 -2.83 30.99 -4.46
CA PRO A 526 -1.96 29.87 -4.82
C PRO A 526 -0.54 30.00 -4.25
N LYS A 527 0.05 28.89 -3.77
CA LYS A 527 1.44 28.88 -3.26
C LYS A 527 2.44 29.42 -4.29
N CYS A 528 2.25 29.05 -5.56
CA CYS A 528 3.11 29.49 -6.66
C CYS A 528 3.07 31.02 -6.88
N MET A 529 1.98 31.69 -6.52
CA MET A 529 1.87 33.14 -6.61
C MET A 529 2.75 33.81 -5.54
N PHE A 530 2.79 33.27 -4.32
CA PHE A 530 3.70 33.76 -3.28
C PHE A 530 5.16 33.57 -3.65
N GLU A 531 5.53 32.41 -4.22
CA GLU A 531 6.89 32.17 -4.68
C GLU A 531 7.30 33.21 -5.74
N THR A 532 6.40 33.51 -6.68
CA THR A 532 6.62 34.49 -7.74
C THR A 532 6.73 35.93 -7.23
N LEU A 533 5.93 36.30 -6.23
CA LEU A 533 5.86 37.67 -5.69
C LEU A 533 6.82 37.94 -4.54
N SER A 534 7.34 36.89 -3.88
CA SER A 534 8.28 37.00 -2.75
C SER A 534 9.52 37.87 -3.02
N PRO A 535 10.07 37.99 -4.24
CA PRO A 535 11.19 38.89 -4.49
C PRO A 535 10.81 40.38 -4.53
N TYR A 536 9.52 40.68 -4.72
CA TYR A 536 9.02 42.05 -4.94
C TYR A 536 8.43 42.68 -3.68
N TYR A 537 8.00 41.89 -2.71
CA TYR A 537 7.35 42.35 -1.50
C TYR A 537 8.09 41.84 -0.27
N ASN A 538 8.49 42.78 0.59
CA ASN A 538 9.12 42.45 1.88
C ASN A 538 8.10 41.98 2.94
N ASP A 539 6.81 42.16 2.67
CA ASP A 539 5.70 41.83 3.58
C ASP A 539 4.53 41.23 2.78
N MET A 540 4.22 39.95 3.01
CA MET A 540 3.12 39.24 2.33
C MET A 540 1.75 39.88 2.59
N ALA A 541 1.56 40.56 3.73
CA ALA A 541 0.30 41.23 4.06
C ALA A 541 -0.02 42.43 3.14
N SER A 542 0.99 42.95 2.43
CA SER A 542 0.80 44.03 1.46
C SER A 542 0.16 43.55 0.14
N ILE A 543 0.50 42.34 -0.31
CA ILE A 543 -0.05 41.71 -1.53
C ILE A 543 -1.57 41.56 -1.42
N TYR A 544 -2.06 41.12 -0.25
CA TYR A 544 -3.49 40.92 -0.02
C TYR A 544 -4.31 42.20 -0.07
N ARG A 545 -3.79 43.31 0.48
CA ARG A 545 -4.47 44.61 0.44
C ARG A 545 -4.64 45.14 -0.98
N GLU A 546 -3.62 44.97 -1.83
CA GLU A 546 -3.69 45.39 -3.23
C GLU A 546 -4.63 44.50 -4.06
N MET A 547 -4.62 43.18 -3.84
CA MET A 547 -5.55 42.27 -4.54
C MET A 547 -7.01 42.49 -4.16
N TYR A 548 -7.31 42.75 -2.89
CA TYR A 548 -8.69 43.04 -2.46
C TYR A 548 -9.23 44.33 -3.07
N GLN A 549 -8.38 45.37 -3.21
CA GLN A 549 -8.74 46.62 -3.87
C GLN A 549 -8.97 46.48 -5.39
N LEU A 550 -8.45 45.43 -6.02
CA LEU A 550 -8.70 45.13 -7.43
C LEU A 550 -9.99 44.33 -7.65
N GLN A 551 -10.54 43.71 -6.59
CA GLN A 551 -11.76 42.91 -6.65
C GLN A 551 -13.01 43.69 -6.22
N ALA A 552 -12.86 44.66 -5.32
CA ALA A 552 -13.89 45.63 -4.95
C ALA A 552 -14.06 46.72 -6.01
#